data_AF-A0A7S1NF81-F1
#
_entry.id   AF-A0A7S1NF81-F1
#
_cell.length_a   1.000
_cell.length_b   1.000
_cell.length_c   1.000
_cell.angle_alpha   90.00
_cell.angle_beta   90.00
_cell.angle_gamma   90.00
#
_symmetry.space_group_name_H-M   'P 1'
#
loop_
_entity.id
_entity.type
_entity.pdbx_description
1 polymer ?
#
loop_
_entity_poly.entity_id
_entity_poly.type
_entity_poly.pdbx_seq_one_letter_code
_entity_poly.pdbx_strand_id
1 'polypeptide(L)'
;EVFVRMQNCQAGGGSGISFSLRVSYLEIYNESVRDLLHPSPQPKRIAVRDDGEGGILVVGVQEVEVHDREQLRELLEGGNVQRSTAATLMNDASSRSHSIC
;
A
#
# COMPACT_ATOMS: atom_id res chain seq x y z
N GLU A 1 9.64 13.06 2.17
CA GLU A 1 10.88 13.16 1.38
C GLU A 1 10.66 12.95 -0.13
N VAL A 2 9.94 11.89 -0.55
CA VAL A 2 9.62 11.60 -1.96
C VAL A 2 8.99 12.78 -2.73
N PHE A 3 7.90 13.37 -2.22
CA PHE A 3 7.23 14.47 -2.92
C PHE A 3 8.10 15.73 -3.07
N VAL A 4 8.94 16.03 -2.07
CA VAL A 4 9.86 17.17 -2.11
C VAL A 4 10.91 16.95 -3.21
N ARG A 5 11.43 15.71 -3.34
CA ARG A 5 12.37 15.35 -4.40
C ARG A 5 11.73 15.43 -5.79
N MET A 6 10.50 14.95 -5.95
CA MET A 6 9.75 15.04 -7.20
C MET A 6 9.52 16.51 -7.63
N GLN A 7 9.15 17.38 -6.68
CA GLN A 7 8.98 18.82 -6.95
C GLN A 7 10.30 19.50 -7.32
N ASN A 8 11.41 19.15 -6.66
CA ASN A 8 12.73 19.69 -6.97
C ASN A 8 13.24 19.28 -8.36
N CYS A 9 12.94 18.05 -8.81
CA CYS A 9 13.26 17.62 -10.16
C CYS A 9 12.45 18.37 -11.24
N GLN A 10 11.21 18.77 -10.94
CA GLN A 10 10.40 19.58 -11.85
C GLN A 10 10.83 21.06 -11.86
N ALA A 11 11.29 21.60 -10.74
CA ALA A 11 11.75 23.00 -10.63
C ALA A 11 13.12 23.25 -11.29
N GLY A 12 13.92 22.20 -11.53
CA GLY A 12 15.29 22.28 -12.05
C GLY A 12 15.44 22.56 -13.56
N GLY A 13 14.38 22.92 -14.28
CA GLY A 13 14.47 23.37 -15.69
C GLY A 13 14.80 22.29 -16.72
N GLY A 14 14.82 21.00 -16.35
CA GLY A 14 14.93 19.89 -17.29
C GLY A 14 13.56 19.56 -17.88
N SER A 15 13.23 20.13 -19.04
CA SER A 15 12.00 19.80 -19.77
C SER A 15 12.02 18.33 -20.22
N GLY A 16 11.32 17.46 -19.51
CA GLY A 16 11.01 16.11 -20.04
C GLY A 16 10.73 14.99 -19.04
N ILE A 17 10.83 15.20 -17.72
CA ILE A 17 10.64 14.11 -16.75
C ILE A 17 9.31 14.26 -16.00
N SER A 18 8.37 13.36 -16.32
CA SER A 18 7.13 13.16 -15.57
C SER A 18 7.28 12.01 -14.59
N PHE A 19 6.91 12.22 -13.33
CA PHE A 19 6.87 11.17 -12.32
C PHE A 19 5.41 10.84 -11.99
N SER A 20 5.11 9.56 -11.83
CA SER A 20 3.87 9.10 -11.20
C SER A 20 4.24 8.30 -9.94
N LEU A 21 3.50 8.54 -8.86
CA LEU A 21 3.65 7.79 -7.63
C LEU A 21 2.41 6.91 -7.45
N ARG A 22 2.63 5.62 -7.25
CA ARG A 22 1.57 4.67 -6.90
C ARG A 22 1.88 4.02 -5.57
N VAL A 23 0.84 3.77 -4.80
CA VAL A 23 0.94 3.21 -3.45
C VAL A 23 0.00 2.02 -3.32
N SER A 24 0.54 0.94 -2.76
CA SER A 24 -0.20 -0.22 -2.27
C SER A 24 0.08 -0.35 -0.78
N TYR A 25 -0.92 -0.69 0.03
CA TYR A 25 -0.74 -0.89 1.46
C TYR A 25 -1.31 -2.25 1.87
N LEU A 26 -0.44 -3.14 2.36
CA LEU A 26 -0.77 -4.53 2.60
C LEU A 26 -0.53 -4.92 4.06
N GLU A 27 -1.40 -5.78 4.58
CA GLU A 27 -1.17 -6.48 5.84
C GLU A 27 -0.98 -7.97 5.57
N ILE A 28 0.03 -8.57 6.20
CA ILE A 28 0.20 -10.02 6.23
C ILE A 28 -0.14 -10.51 7.64
N TYR A 29 -1.17 -11.33 7.72
CA TYR A 29 -1.61 -11.95 8.96
C TYR A 29 -1.94 -13.42 8.74
N ASN A 30 -1.31 -14.30 9.52
CA ASN A 30 -1.48 -15.75 9.44
C ASN A 30 -1.35 -16.29 8.00
N GLU A 31 -0.28 -15.90 7.30
CA GLU A 31 0.01 -16.25 5.89
C GLU A 31 -1.04 -15.79 4.87
N SER A 32 -2.02 -15.00 5.30
CA SER A 32 -3.00 -14.35 4.43
C SER A 32 -2.59 -12.90 4.17
N VAL A 33 -2.64 -12.49 2.91
CA VAL A 33 -2.40 -11.10 2.51
C VAL A 33 -3.74 -10.39 2.39
N ARG A 34 -3.81 -9.19 2.96
CA ARG A 34 -4.96 -8.31 2.90
C ARG A 34 -4.55 -6.94 2.35
N ASP A 35 -5.41 -6.40 1.49
CA ASP A 35 -5.26 -5.05 0.95
C ASP A 35 -5.96 -4.05 1.88
N LEU A 36 -5.18 -3.12 2.44
CA LEU A 36 -5.62 -2.06 3.36
C LEU A 36 -6.07 -0.78 2.62
N LEU A 37 -5.95 -0.73 1.30
CA LEU A 37 -6.51 0.36 0.47
C LEU A 37 -7.83 -0.04 -0.18
N HIS A 38 -8.24 -1.30 -0.02
CA HIS A 38 -9.46 -1.81 -0.62
C HIS A 38 -10.69 -1.30 0.15
N PRO A 39 -11.63 -0.57 -0.48
CA PRO A 39 -12.77 0.03 0.23
C PRO A 39 -13.78 -1.00 0.78
N SER A 40 -13.73 -2.25 0.30
CA SER A 40 -14.64 -3.30 0.75
C SER A 40 -14.05 -4.09 1.92
N PRO A 41 -14.85 -4.42 2.95
CA PRO A 41 -14.42 -5.35 3.99
C PRO A 41 -14.31 -6.78 3.48
N GLN A 42 -14.86 -7.09 2.30
CA GLN A 42 -14.74 -8.42 1.70
C GLN A 42 -13.28 -8.67 1.28
N PRO A 43 -12.70 -9.81 1.68
CA PRO A 43 -11.34 -10.14 1.29
C PRO A 43 -11.27 -10.35 -0.22
N LYS A 44 -10.49 -9.50 -0.90
CA LYS A 44 -10.11 -9.75 -2.28
C LYS A 44 -9.10 -10.90 -2.31
N ARG A 45 -9.20 -11.76 -3.33
CA ARG A 45 -8.22 -12.85 -3.50
C ARG A 45 -6.89 -12.26 -3.95
N ILE A 46 -5.96 -12.13 -3.01
CA ILE A 46 -4.58 -11.72 -3.29
C ILE A 46 -3.73 -12.98 -3.43
N ALA A 47 -2.96 -13.06 -4.51
CA ALA A 47 -2.08 -14.20 -4.76
C ALA A 47 -0.63 -13.73 -4.73
N VAL A 48 0.17 -14.36 -3.89
CA VAL A 48 1.62 -14.21 -3.87
C VAL A 48 2.21 -15.32 -4.72
N ARG A 49 3.00 -14.97 -5.73
CA ARG A 49 3.61 -15.91 -6.68
C ARG A 49 5.10 -15.62 -6.82
N ASP A 50 5.87 -16.65 -7.12
CA ASP A 50 7.23 -16.49 -7.61
C ASP A 50 7.19 -16.04 -9.08
N ASP A 51 8.04 -15.08 -9.46
CA ASP A 51 8.13 -14.61 -10.85
C ASP A 51 9.00 -15.50 -11.75
N GLY A 52 9.65 -16.52 -11.18
CA GLY A 52 10.55 -17.44 -11.87
C GLY A 52 12.00 -16.97 -11.93
N GLU A 53 12.29 -15.75 -11.51
CA GLU A 53 13.63 -15.13 -11.45
C GLU A 53 14.11 -14.91 -10.00
N GLY A 54 13.36 -15.42 -9.02
CA GLY A 54 13.63 -15.26 -7.60
C GLY A 54 13.00 -14.02 -6.98
N GLY A 55 12.14 -13.31 -7.73
CA GLY A 55 11.29 -12.25 -7.24
C GLY A 55 9.90 -12.74 -6.83
N ILE A 56 9.18 -11.89 -6.10
CA ILE A 56 7.81 -12.16 -5.65
C ILE A 56 6.85 -11.20 -6.34
N LEU A 57 5.84 -11.76 -7.00
CA LEU A 57 4.73 -11.03 -7.60
C LEU A 57 3.49 -11.12 -6.71
N VAL A 58 2.96 -9.97 -6.33
CA VAL A 58 1.70 -9.87 -5.58
C VAL A 58 0.57 -9.45 -6.53
N VAL A 59 -0.32 -10.38 -6.85
CA VAL A 59 -1.40 -10.20 -7.83
C VAL A 59 -2.71 -9.91 -7.13
N GLY A 60 -3.44 -8.93 -7.64
CA GLY A 60 -4.79 -8.58 -7.17
C GLY A 60 -4.81 -7.44 -6.15
N VAL A 61 -3.67 -6.82 -5.85
CA VAL A 61 -3.55 -5.65 -4.97
C VAL A 61 -4.03 -4.38 -5.68
N GLN A 62 -4.61 -3.47 -4.93
CA GLN A 62 -4.95 -2.14 -5.38
C GLN A 62 -3.73 -1.22 -5.29
N GLU A 63 -3.39 -0.61 -6.42
CA GLU A 63 -2.46 0.51 -6.49
C GLU A 63 -3.26 1.80 -6.66
N VAL A 64 -3.03 2.78 -5.79
CA VAL A 64 -3.64 4.10 -5.89
C VAL A 64 -2.58 5.09 -6.32
N GLU A 65 -2.86 5.85 -7.38
CA GLU A 65 -2.01 6.95 -7.79
C GLU A 65 -2.16 8.14 -6.84
N VAL A 66 -1.03 8.70 -6.42
CA VAL A 66 -0.99 9.76 -5.42
C VAL A 66 -0.28 10.97 -6.00
N HIS A 67 -0.94 12.12 -5.94
CA HIS A 67 -0.47 13.37 -6.55
C HIS A 67 0.15 14.33 -5.54
N ASP A 68 -0.18 14.18 -4.25
CA ASP A 68 0.35 15.04 -3.20
C ASP A 68 0.50 14.31 -1.86
N ARG A 69 1.14 15.01 -0.91
CA ARG A 69 1.43 14.49 0.42
C ARG A 69 0.16 14.28 1.24
N GLU A 70 -0.86 15.11 1.06
CA GLU A 70 -2.08 15.04 1.86
C GLU A 70 -2.88 13.79 1.47
N GLN A 71 -3.03 13.55 0.17
CA GLN A 71 -3.64 12.34 -0.36
C GLN A 71 -2.90 11.08 0.11
N LEU A 72 -1.56 11.09 0.16
CA LEU A 72 -0.80 9.97 0.74
C LEU A 72 -1.17 9.77 2.21
N ARG A 73 -1.23 10.85 2.99
CA ARG A 73 -1.53 10.80 4.43
C ARG A 73 -2.92 10.22 4.66
N GLU A 74 -3.93 10.70 3.92
CA GLU A 74 -5.31 10.22 4.00
C GLU A 74 -5.41 8.73 3.67
N LEU A 75 -4.71 8.25 2.63
CA LEU A 75 -4.68 6.83 2.28
C LEU A 75 -4.08 5.97 3.40
N LEU A 76 -2.98 6.42 4.00
CA LEU A 76 -2.33 5.70 5.10
C LEU A 76 -3.18 5.69 6.38
N GLU A 77 -3.83 6.81 6.70
CA GLU A 77 -4.74 6.90 7.83
C GLU A 77 -5.97 6.01 7.64
N GLY A 78 -6.57 6.01 6.46
CA GLY A 78 -7.66 5.11 6.09
C GLY A 78 -7.28 3.64 6.23
N GLY A 79 -6.12 3.24 5.68
CA GLY A 79 -5.62 1.88 5.82
C GLY A 79 -5.32 1.46 7.26
N ASN A 80 -4.84 2.39 8.11
CA ASN A 80 -4.63 2.14 9.54
C ASN A 80 -5.94 1.91 10.30
N VAL A 81 -7.00 2.65 9.97
CA VAL A 81 -8.34 2.41 10.52
C VAL A 81 -8.84 1.03 10.11
N GLN A 82 -8.60 0.64 8.85
CA GLN A 82 -9.01 -0.66 8.33
C GLN A 82 -8.26 -1.82 8.98
N ARG A 83 -6.96 -1.63 9.25
CA ARG A 83 -6.14 -2.55 10.05
C ARG A 83 -6.66 -2.70 11.48
N SER A 84 -6.99 -1.59 12.13
CA SER A 84 -7.46 -1.59 13.52
C SER A 84 -8.84 -2.24 13.67
N THR A 85 -9.75 -1.98 12.72
CA THR A 85 -11.05 -2.65 12.66
C THR A 85 -10.92 -4.13 12.32
N ALA A 86 -9.99 -4.52 11.43
CA ALA A 86 -9.69 -5.92 11.17
C ALA A 86 -9.17 -6.64 12.43
N ALA A 87 -8.22 -6.04 13.16
CA ALA A 87 -7.75 -6.58 14.44
C ALA A 87 -8.89 -6.72 15.46
N THR A 88 -9.81 -5.75 15.50
CA THR A 88 -10.96 -5.78 16.42
C THR A 88 -12.00 -6.84 16.04
N LEU A 89 -12.25 -7.05 14.74
CA LEU A 89 -13.12 -8.10 14.22
C LEU A 89 -12.49 -9.49 14.33
N MET A 90 -11.16 -9.59 14.28
CA MET A 90 -10.37 -10.82 14.42
C MET A 90 -9.79 -11.01 15.83
N ASN A 91 -10.32 -10.33 16.86
CA ASN A 91 -9.80 -10.41 18.23
C ASN A 91 -10.01 -11.80 18.85
N ASP A 92 -9.09 -12.70 18.47
CA ASP A 92 -8.49 -13.73 19.30
C ASP A 92 -6.99 -13.94 18.98
N ALA A 93 -6.23 -12.91 18.55
CA ALA A 93 -4.74 -12.84 18.69
C ALA A 93 -4.10 -11.62 17.97
N SER A 94 -4.00 -10.47 18.64
CA SER A 94 -3.33 -9.26 18.12
C SER A 94 -1.79 -9.25 18.26
N SER A 95 -1.15 -10.36 18.62
CA SER A 95 0.29 -10.40 18.94
C SER A 95 1.23 -10.75 17.78
N ARG A 96 0.73 -10.96 16.56
CA ARG A 96 1.52 -11.54 15.45
C ARG A 96 1.47 -10.81 14.10
N SER A 97 0.89 -9.61 13.98
CA SER A 97 0.84 -8.92 12.67
C SER A 97 2.11 -8.10 12.38
N HIS A 98 2.74 -8.37 11.23
CA HIS A 98 3.79 -7.55 10.64
C HIS A 98 3.18 -6.76 9.47
N SER A 99 3.20 -5.42 9.56
CA SER A 99 2.78 -4.57 8.45
C SER A 99 3.93 -4.38 7.47
N ILE A 100 3.68 -4.51 6.17
CA ILE A 100 4.64 -4.21 5.11
C ILE A 100 4.10 -2.98 4.37
N CYS A 101 4.88 -1.90 4.41
CA CYS A 101 4.64 -0.64 3.72
C CYS A 101 5.62 -0.45 2.57
#